data_AF-M5BYU9-F1
#
_entry.id   AF-M5BYU9-F1
#
_cell.length_a   1.000
_cell.length_b   1.000
_cell.length_c   1.000
_cell.angle_alpha   90.00
_cell.angle_beta   90.00
_cell.angle_gamma   90.00
#
_symmetry.space_group_name_H-M   'P 1'
#
loop_
_entity.id
_entity.type
_entity.pdbx_description
1 polymer ?
#
loop_
_entity_poly.entity_id
_entity_poly.type
_entity_poly.pdbx_seq_one_letter_code
_entity_poly.pdbx_strand_id
1 'polypeptide(L)'
;MRAVAGASLVALAAAASVAAEKPTFKPTDVKGALVEQFTDDWATRWTPSKATKKTPVGSETFSYVGEWKVEESSVRPAIIGDKGLVAKSKASHHAISAPLATPLDPKGKPFVVQYEAKFQKGGNCGGGYLKLLEEGFESSEFSDKTPWVVMFGQDLTCPGSKVHFIFRHQNPITKEWEEKHLKSAPAPHVGEDTNLYTLIVK
;
A
#
# COMPACT_ATOMS: atom_id res chain seq x y z
N MET A 1 22.66 -54.80 -51.23
CA MET A 1 22.65 -53.87 -50.07
C MET A 1 23.53 -52.68 -50.36
N ARG A 2 22.98 -51.50 -50.65
CA ARG A 2 23.64 -50.21 -50.36
C ARG A 2 22.55 -49.19 -50.03
N ALA A 3 22.53 -48.79 -48.77
CA ALA A 3 21.54 -47.90 -48.19
C ALA A 3 21.80 -46.45 -48.62
N VAL A 4 20.70 -45.74 -48.84
CA VAL A 4 20.63 -44.28 -48.97
C VAL A 4 20.66 -43.71 -47.56
N ALA A 5 21.54 -42.75 -47.28
CA ALA A 5 21.49 -41.96 -46.05
C ALA A 5 21.47 -40.48 -46.44
N GLY A 6 20.29 -39.87 -46.33
CA GLY A 6 20.05 -38.45 -46.58
C GLY A 6 20.66 -37.57 -45.48
N ALA A 7 21.17 -36.43 -45.88
CA ALA A 7 21.61 -35.38 -44.98
C ALA A 7 20.38 -34.59 -44.47
N SER A 8 20.10 -34.70 -43.18
CA SER A 8 19.09 -33.88 -42.51
C SER A 8 19.73 -32.56 -42.07
N LEU A 9 19.39 -31.47 -42.75
CA LEU A 9 19.63 -30.11 -42.30
C LEU A 9 18.59 -29.76 -41.23
N VAL A 10 19.02 -29.68 -39.96
CA VAL A 10 18.21 -29.12 -38.88
C VAL A 10 18.39 -27.61 -38.90
N ALA A 11 17.34 -26.88 -39.31
CA ALA A 11 17.29 -25.43 -39.18
C ALA A 11 16.88 -25.07 -37.74
N LEU A 12 17.80 -24.47 -36.97
CA LEU A 12 17.50 -23.86 -35.68
C LEU A 12 16.83 -22.50 -35.93
N ALA A 13 15.52 -22.40 -35.72
CA ALA A 13 14.84 -21.12 -35.67
C ALA A 13 15.10 -20.46 -34.31
N ALA A 14 15.94 -19.42 -34.29
CA ALA A 14 16.10 -18.57 -33.12
C ALA A 14 14.88 -17.63 -33.01
N ALA A 15 13.99 -17.91 -32.06
CA ALA A 15 12.93 -16.98 -31.69
C ALA A 15 13.53 -15.85 -30.85
N ALA A 16 13.79 -14.70 -31.46
CA ALA A 16 14.10 -13.47 -30.73
C ALA A 16 12.82 -12.93 -30.09
N SER A 17 12.74 -12.93 -28.76
CA SER A 17 11.67 -12.23 -28.05
C SER A 17 11.97 -10.73 -28.10
N VAL A 18 11.11 -9.97 -28.78
CA VAL A 18 11.15 -8.51 -28.70
C VAL A 18 10.57 -8.13 -27.34
N ALA A 19 11.43 -7.77 -26.38
CA ALA A 19 10.97 -7.17 -25.13
C ALA A 19 10.29 -5.84 -25.48
N ALA A 20 9.01 -5.70 -25.17
CA ALA A 20 8.29 -4.44 -25.36
C ALA A 20 8.97 -3.32 -24.56
N GLU A 21 9.18 -2.17 -25.18
CA GLU A 21 9.76 -1.00 -24.52
C GLU A 21 8.82 -0.53 -23.39
N LYS A 22 9.38 -0.30 -22.20
CA LYS A 22 8.60 0.13 -21.04
C LYS A 22 8.26 1.61 -21.16
N PRO A 23 7.02 2.03 -20.82
CA PRO A 23 6.68 3.44 -20.79
C PRO A 23 7.47 4.19 -19.71
N THR A 24 7.64 5.50 -19.88
CA THR A 24 8.21 6.40 -18.87
C THR A 24 7.09 7.10 -18.09
N PHE A 25 7.29 7.25 -16.79
CA PHE A 25 6.34 7.88 -15.88
C PHE A 25 6.05 9.32 -16.30
N LYS A 26 4.77 9.66 -16.28
CA LYS A 26 4.25 11.00 -16.50
C LYS A 26 3.21 11.27 -15.42
N PRO A 27 3.36 12.32 -14.60
CA PRO A 27 2.36 12.67 -13.62
C PRO A 27 0.98 12.84 -14.25
N THR A 28 -0.05 12.31 -13.60
CA THR A 28 -1.44 12.51 -14.01
C THR A 28 -1.95 13.89 -13.63
N ASP A 29 -2.91 14.40 -14.41
CA ASP A 29 -3.65 15.64 -14.14
C ASP A 29 -4.92 15.42 -13.30
N VAL A 30 -5.20 14.17 -12.90
CA VAL A 30 -6.34 13.81 -12.05
C VAL A 30 -6.36 14.69 -10.79
N LYS A 31 -7.55 15.17 -10.44
CA LYS A 31 -7.80 15.98 -9.25
C LYS A 31 -8.63 15.18 -8.24
N GLY A 32 -8.35 15.39 -6.96
CA GLY A 32 -9.03 14.77 -5.84
C GLY A 32 -8.62 15.45 -4.54
N ALA A 33 -9.20 15.02 -3.42
CA ALA A 33 -8.83 15.54 -2.10
C ALA A 33 -7.34 15.31 -1.77
N LEU A 34 -6.79 14.18 -2.25
CA LEU A 34 -5.37 13.89 -2.26
C LEU A 34 -5.06 13.05 -3.51
N VAL A 35 -4.04 13.45 -4.26
CA VAL A 35 -3.47 12.67 -5.36
C VAL A 35 -1.96 12.65 -5.15
N GLU A 36 -1.45 11.52 -4.66
CA GLU A 36 -0.02 11.33 -4.44
C GLU A 36 0.55 10.40 -5.51
N GLN A 37 1.65 10.83 -6.14
CA GLN A 37 2.37 10.10 -7.19
C GLN A 37 3.87 10.02 -6.90
N PHE A 38 4.27 10.39 -5.68
CA PHE A 38 5.64 10.40 -5.16
C PHE A 38 6.65 11.09 -6.07
N THR A 39 6.25 12.26 -6.57
CA THR A 39 7.15 13.22 -7.24
C THR A 39 8.26 13.70 -6.30
N ASP A 40 9.29 14.35 -6.84
CA ASP A 40 10.51 14.67 -6.08
C ASP A 40 10.27 15.55 -4.84
N ASP A 41 9.15 16.27 -4.78
CA ASP A 41 8.73 17.12 -3.65
C ASP A 41 7.88 16.38 -2.59
N TRP A 42 7.73 15.04 -2.66
CA TRP A 42 6.92 14.24 -1.73
C TRP A 42 7.23 14.50 -0.25
N ALA A 43 8.49 14.75 0.09
CA ALA A 43 8.95 14.94 1.46
C ALA A 43 8.37 16.22 2.10
N THR A 44 7.83 17.14 1.30
CA THR A 44 7.10 18.32 1.79
C THR A 44 5.66 18.00 2.20
N ARG A 45 5.11 16.88 1.71
CA ARG A 45 3.72 16.46 1.93
C ARG A 45 3.59 15.36 2.98
N TRP A 46 4.61 14.53 3.14
CA TRP A 46 4.57 13.38 4.05
C TRP A 46 5.47 13.58 5.26
N THR A 47 4.93 13.28 6.44
CA THR A 47 5.66 13.35 7.70
C THR A 47 5.74 11.97 8.34
N PRO A 48 6.95 11.39 8.48
CA PRO A 48 7.16 10.19 9.28
C PRO A 48 6.88 10.45 10.75
N SER A 49 6.22 9.49 11.40
CA SER A 49 6.00 9.55 12.84
C SER A 49 7.31 9.35 13.59
N LYS A 50 7.37 9.92 14.80
CA LYS A 50 8.40 9.68 15.81
C LYS A 50 7.78 9.21 17.13
N ALA A 51 6.49 8.84 17.10
CA ALA A 51 5.77 8.41 18.28
C ALA A 51 6.42 7.17 18.91
N THR A 52 6.34 7.11 20.23
CA THR A 52 6.86 5.98 21.01
C THR A 52 5.80 5.51 21.98
N LYS A 53 5.55 4.20 22.00
CA LYS A 53 4.60 3.52 22.85
C LYS A 53 5.34 2.77 23.96
N LYS A 54 4.92 2.97 25.21
CA LYS A 54 5.25 2.08 26.32
C LYS A 54 4.11 1.10 26.51
N THR A 55 4.38 -0.21 26.61
CA THR A 55 3.32 -1.17 26.96
C THR A 55 2.98 -1.07 28.45
N PRO A 56 1.71 -1.30 28.86
CA PRO A 56 1.34 -1.37 30.27
C PRO A 56 1.88 -2.61 30.98
N VAL A 57 2.21 -3.66 30.21
CA VAL A 57 2.71 -4.95 30.69
C VAL A 57 4.02 -5.22 29.96
N GLY A 58 5.14 -5.10 30.68
CA GLY A 58 6.50 -5.23 30.15
C GLY A 58 7.22 -3.88 29.93
N SER A 59 8.55 -3.91 30.00
CA SER A 59 9.43 -2.75 29.75
C SER A 59 9.62 -2.44 28.26
N GLU A 60 8.82 -3.07 27.38
CA GLU A 60 8.99 -2.95 25.93
C GLU A 60 8.44 -1.61 25.44
N THR A 61 9.33 -0.87 24.79
CA THR A 61 9.05 0.43 24.18
C THR A 61 9.04 0.24 22.67
N PHE A 62 7.86 0.35 22.05
CA PHE A 62 7.70 0.29 20.60
C PHE A 62 7.76 1.69 20.02
N SER A 63 8.79 1.99 19.24
CA SER A 63 8.89 3.27 18.54
C SER A 63 8.56 3.10 17.06
N TYR A 64 7.88 4.08 16.48
CA TYR A 64 7.58 4.14 15.04
C TYR A 64 8.80 4.63 14.26
N VAL A 65 9.89 3.87 14.33
CA VAL A 65 11.22 4.21 13.76
C VAL A 65 11.46 3.56 12.39
N GLY A 66 10.43 2.97 11.79
CA GLY A 66 10.53 2.40 10.46
C GLY A 66 10.93 3.45 9.42
N GLU A 67 11.95 3.13 8.61
CA GLU A 67 12.48 4.03 7.60
C GLU A 67 11.63 3.96 6.33
N TRP A 68 11.36 5.15 5.78
CA TRP A 68 10.64 5.32 4.53
C TRP A 68 11.57 5.87 3.46
N LYS A 69 11.42 5.38 2.22
CA LYS A 69 12.14 5.90 1.07
C LYS A 69 11.24 5.91 -0.15
N VAL A 70 11.30 6.98 -0.94
CA VAL A 70 10.70 7.02 -2.27
C VAL A 70 11.73 6.55 -3.30
N GLU A 71 11.43 5.44 -3.97
CA GLU A 71 12.31 4.82 -4.96
C GLU A 71 11.50 4.02 -5.99
N GLU A 72 12.11 3.73 -7.14
CA GLU A 72 11.53 2.81 -8.13
C GLU A 72 11.47 1.39 -7.56
N SER A 73 10.50 0.61 -8.04
CA SER A 73 10.39 -0.78 -7.63
C SER A 73 11.61 -1.59 -8.07
N SER A 74 12.24 -2.30 -7.11
CA SER A 74 13.37 -3.19 -7.40
C SER A 74 12.95 -4.53 -8.03
N VAL A 75 11.64 -4.84 -8.04
CA VAL A 75 11.10 -6.11 -8.53
C VAL A 75 9.98 -5.83 -9.52
N ARG A 76 10.03 -6.39 -10.72
CA ARG A 76 9.02 -6.19 -11.78
C ARG A 76 8.62 -4.70 -11.96
N PRO A 77 9.57 -3.77 -12.19
CA PRO A 77 9.23 -2.39 -12.51
C PRO A 77 8.52 -2.35 -13.87
N ALA A 78 7.33 -1.74 -13.93
CA ALA A 78 6.53 -1.67 -15.15
C ALA A 78 6.76 -0.37 -15.93
N ILE A 79 6.99 0.74 -15.22
CA ILE A 79 7.11 2.09 -15.77
C ILE A 79 8.46 2.69 -15.29
N ILE A 80 9.24 3.25 -16.21
CA ILE A 80 10.53 3.89 -15.91
C ILE A 80 10.29 5.20 -15.18
N GLY A 81 10.96 5.46 -14.05
CA GLY A 81 10.77 6.67 -13.25
C GLY A 81 9.55 6.64 -12.32
N ASP A 82 8.80 5.54 -12.30
CA ASP A 82 7.63 5.37 -11.42
C ASP A 82 8.11 4.98 -10.01
N LYS A 83 8.13 5.98 -9.12
CA LYS A 83 8.60 5.83 -7.74
C LYS A 83 7.41 5.61 -6.83
N GLY A 84 7.62 4.78 -5.81
CA GLY A 84 6.65 4.56 -4.73
C GLY A 84 7.27 4.75 -3.36
N LEU A 85 6.44 4.95 -2.35
CA LEU A 85 6.87 4.96 -0.95
C LEU A 85 7.14 3.53 -0.46
N VAL A 86 8.36 3.28 -0.02
CA VAL A 86 8.85 1.95 0.37
C VAL A 86 9.26 1.95 1.84
N ALA A 87 8.68 1.02 2.62
CA ALA A 87 9.15 0.67 3.95
C ALA A 87 10.46 -0.12 3.87
N LYS A 88 11.53 0.38 4.49
CA LYS A 88 12.89 -0.18 4.35
C LYS A 88 13.30 -1.06 5.53
N SER A 89 12.77 -0.79 6.72
CA SER A 89 13.15 -1.50 7.94
C SER A 89 12.40 -2.82 8.08
N LYS A 90 13.11 -3.91 8.37
CA LYS A 90 12.48 -5.20 8.69
C LYS A 90 11.94 -5.19 10.12
N ALA A 91 10.85 -5.93 10.36
CA ALA A 91 10.30 -6.15 11.70
C ALA A 91 10.15 -4.87 12.55
N SER A 92 9.77 -3.77 11.91
CA SER A 92 9.68 -2.44 12.54
C SER A 92 8.28 -1.86 12.35
N HIS A 93 7.82 -1.08 13.33
CA HIS A 93 6.59 -0.32 13.18
C HIS A 93 6.84 0.91 12.30
N HIS A 94 6.00 1.07 11.28
CA HIS A 94 6.05 2.19 10.37
C HIS A 94 4.78 3.03 10.52
N ALA A 95 4.96 4.34 10.58
CA ALA A 95 3.88 5.30 10.53
C ALA A 95 4.35 6.54 9.76
N ILE A 96 3.55 6.96 8.79
CA ILE A 96 3.76 8.16 7.99
C ILE A 96 2.37 8.67 7.60
N SER A 97 2.22 9.98 7.56
CA SER A 97 0.93 10.59 7.22
C SER A 97 1.13 11.80 6.33
N ALA A 98 0.11 12.09 5.51
CA ALA A 98 0.01 13.29 4.71
C ALA A 98 -1.34 13.95 5.03
N PRO A 99 -1.34 15.16 5.61
CA PRO A 99 -2.59 15.86 5.89
C PRO A 99 -3.29 16.27 4.59
N LEU A 100 -4.63 16.23 4.61
CA LEU A 100 -5.43 16.81 3.55
C LEU A 100 -5.46 18.33 3.69
N ALA A 101 -5.52 19.05 2.57
CA ALA A 101 -5.64 20.52 2.59
C ALA A 101 -6.93 20.98 3.29
N THR A 102 -7.99 20.18 3.17
CA THR A 102 -9.29 20.40 3.83
C THR A 102 -9.83 19.06 4.35
N PRO A 103 -10.46 19.03 5.54
CA PRO A 103 -11.17 17.85 6.02
C PRO A 103 -12.18 17.36 4.99
N LEU A 104 -12.26 16.04 4.83
CA LEU A 104 -13.16 15.42 3.88
C LEU A 104 -14.55 15.22 4.49
N ASP A 105 -15.58 15.79 3.87
CA ASP A 105 -16.98 15.48 4.17
C ASP A 105 -17.61 14.73 2.99
N PRO A 106 -17.78 13.40 3.06
CA PRO A 106 -18.40 12.62 2.00
C PRO A 106 -19.93 12.67 2.03
N LYS A 107 -20.58 13.41 2.95
CA LYS A 107 -22.04 13.40 3.07
C LYS A 107 -22.74 13.75 1.75
N GLY A 108 -23.58 12.82 1.28
CA GLY A 108 -24.33 12.98 0.04
C GLY A 108 -23.51 12.82 -1.25
N LYS A 109 -22.26 12.35 -1.15
CA LYS A 109 -21.38 12.07 -2.29
C LYS A 109 -20.71 10.71 -2.14
N PRO A 110 -20.44 10.00 -3.25
CA PRO A 110 -19.60 8.81 -3.18
C PRO A 110 -18.22 9.15 -2.64
N PHE A 111 -17.75 8.34 -1.70
CA PHE A 111 -16.40 8.38 -1.18
C PHE A 111 -15.55 7.31 -1.88
N VAL A 112 -14.39 7.70 -2.39
CA VAL A 112 -13.47 6.80 -3.09
C VAL A 112 -12.07 6.95 -2.52
N VAL A 113 -11.46 5.81 -2.18
CA VAL A 113 -10.02 5.70 -1.92
C VAL A 113 -9.45 4.64 -2.83
N GLN A 114 -8.33 4.95 -3.45
CA GLN A 114 -7.62 4.05 -4.31
C GLN A 114 -6.12 4.20 -4.10
N TYR A 115 -5.40 3.10 -4.04
CA TYR A 115 -3.94 3.09 -3.97
C TYR A 115 -3.39 1.77 -4.52
N GLU A 116 -2.10 1.79 -4.86
CA GLU A 116 -1.38 0.61 -5.29
C GLU A 116 -0.50 0.09 -4.15
N ALA A 117 -0.44 -1.23 -4.01
CA ALA A 117 0.39 -1.88 -3.01
C ALA A 117 1.14 -3.08 -3.61
N LYS A 118 2.36 -3.30 -3.12
CA LYS A 118 3.24 -4.36 -3.61
C LYS A 118 4.21 -4.83 -2.53
N PHE A 119 4.23 -6.13 -2.28
CA PHE A 119 5.24 -6.75 -1.41
C PHE A 119 6.47 -7.15 -2.23
N GLN A 120 7.42 -6.23 -2.37
CA GLN A 120 8.57 -6.41 -3.26
C GLN A 120 9.54 -7.53 -2.85
N LYS A 121 9.62 -7.88 -1.56
CA LYS A 121 10.61 -8.84 -1.03
C LYS A 121 10.01 -10.14 -0.51
N GLY A 122 8.73 -10.41 -0.80
CA GLY A 122 8.00 -11.52 -0.20
C GLY A 122 7.84 -11.34 1.32
N GLY A 123 6.65 -10.95 1.76
CA GLY A 123 6.32 -10.85 3.19
C GLY A 123 5.50 -12.06 3.63
N ASN A 124 5.83 -12.65 4.77
CA ASN A 124 4.95 -13.62 5.43
C ASN A 124 4.03 -12.95 6.46
N CYS A 125 4.38 -11.77 6.98
CA CYS A 125 3.58 -11.04 7.94
C CYS A 125 3.82 -9.52 7.81
N GLY A 126 2.78 -8.74 7.49
CA GLY A 126 2.87 -7.29 7.35
C GLY A 126 1.61 -6.65 6.75
N GLY A 127 1.24 -5.49 7.29
CA GLY A 127 0.13 -4.68 6.79
C GLY A 127 0.55 -3.80 5.61
N GLY A 128 -0.29 -3.74 4.59
CA GLY A 128 -0.18 -2.81 3.46
C GLY A 128 -1.45 -1.98 3.29
N TYR A 129 -2.11 -1.65 4.40
CA TYR A 129 -3.35 -0.88 4.46
C TYR A 129 -3.07 0.60 4.81
N LEU A 130 -4.04 1.44 4.49
CA LEU A 130 -4.06 2.84 4.91
C LEU A 130 -5.11 3.06 6.01
N LYS A 131 -4.99 4.20 6.69
CA LYS A 131 -6.02 4.73 7.59
C LYS A 131 -6.36 6.16 7.19
N LEU A 132 -7.65 6.48 7.18
CA LEU A 132 -8.14 7.85 7.12
C LEU A 132 -8.27 8.36 8.55
N LEU A 133 -7.45 9.34 8.89
CA LEU A 133 -7.32 9.87 10.23
C LEU A 133 -8.34 10.99 10.45
N GLU A 134 -8.75 11.15 11.71
CA GLU A 134 -9.50 12.36 12.12
C GLU A 134 -8.54 13.56 12.16
N GLU A 135 -9.09 14.78 12.18
CA GLU A 135 -8.29 15.99 12.35
C GLU A 135 -7.80 16.17 13.80
N GLY A 136 -6.88 17.12 14.02
CA GLY A 136 -6.47 17.52 15.38
C GLY A 136 -5.36 16.68 16.02
N PHE A 137 -4.47 16.10 15.20
CA PHE A 137 -3.25 15.45 15.69
C PHE A 137 -2.01 15.97 14.93
N GLU A 138 -0.86 15.94 15.60
CA GLU A 138 0.42 16.25 14.98
C GLU A 138 0.94 15.04 14.20
N SER A 139 1.32 15.24 12.93
CA SER A 139 1.73 14.12 12.05
C SER A 139 2.95 13.36 12.58
N SER A 140 3.84 14.02 13.32
CA SER A 140 4.98 13.38 13.99
C SER A 140 4.60 12.51 15.19
N GLU A 141 3.37 12.63 15.70
CA GLU A 141 2.83 11.86 16.81
C GLU A 141 1.90 10.72 16.37
N PHE A 142 1.77 10.51 15.05
CA PHE A 142 0.91 9.47 14.49
C PHE A 142 1.27 8.07 15.03
N SER A 143 0.30 7.39 15.64
CA SER A 143 0.48 6.07 16.25
C SER A 143 -0.76 5.19 16.10
N ASP A 144 -0.74 4.00 16.71
CA ASP A 144 -1.88 3.08 16.80
C ASP A 144 -3.08 3.69 17.54
N LYS A 145 -2.85 4.72 18.38
CA LYS A 145 -3.88 5.41 19.16
C LYS A 145 -4.48 6.63 18.47
N THR A 146 -3.88 7.11 17.37
CA THR A 146 -4.41 8.27 16.64
C THR A 146 -5.82 7.95 16.13
N PRO A 147 -6.83 8.79 16.42
CA PRO A 147 -8.19 8.55 15.96
C PRO A 147 -8.30 8.44 14.44
N TRP A 148 -9.11 7.50 13.96
CA TRP A 148 -9.29 7.21 12.54
C TRP A 148 -10.72 6.77 12.26
N VAL A 149 -11.19 7.01 11.04
CA VAL A 149 -12.57 6.73 10.59
C VAL A 149 -12.65 5.48 9.73
N VAL A 150 -11.71 5.33 8.79
CA VAL A 150 -11.66 4.19 7.86
C VAL A 150 -10.28 3.56 7.89
N MET A 151 -10.21 2.24 7.95
CA MET A 151 -9.02 1.45 7.64
C MET A 151 -9.32 0.56 6.45
N PHE A 152 -8.49 0.64 5.42
CA PHE A 152 -8.70 -0.10 4.18
C PHE A 152 -7.40 -0.62 3.60
N GLY A 153 -7.38 -1.89 3.21
CA GLY A 153 -6.27 -2.46 2.46
C GLY A 153 -5.85 -3.86 2.84
N GLN A 154 -4.86 -4.37 2.11
CA GLN A 154 -4.29 -5.69 2.35
C GLN A 154 -3.58 -5.78 3.71
N ASP A 155 -3.74 -6.92 4.37
CA ASP A 155 -2.97 -7.29 5.55
C ASP A 155 -2.59 -8.76 5.42
N LEU A 156 -1.29 -9.02 5.38
CA LEU A 156 -0.76 -10.38 5.35
C LEU A 156 -0.51 -10.81 6.79
N THR A 157 -1.33 -11.72 7.30
CA THR A 157 -1.23 -12.23 8.67
C THR A 157 -0.93 -13.73 8.68
N CYS A 158 -0.15 -14.16 9.67
CA CYS A 158 0.10 -15.57 9.97
C CYS A 158 -0.83 -16.04 11.11
N PRO A 159 -1.98 -16.69 10.88
CA PRO A 159 -2.73 -16.94 9.63
C PRO A 159 -3.80 -15.86 9.32
N GLY A 160 -4.44 -15.93 8.15
CA GLY A 160 -5.70 -15.21 7.89
C GLY A 160 -5.64 -13.92 7.07
N SER A 161 -4.66 -13.82 6.15
CA SER A 161 -4.51 -12.66 5.24
C SER A 161 -5.83 -12.25 4.59
N LYS A 162 -6.16 -10.96 4.68
CA LYS A 162 -7.42 -10.39 4.15
C LYS A 162 -7.23 -8.94 3.73
N VAL A 163 -8.15 -8.45 2.89
CA VAL A 163 -8.30 -7.03 2.62
C VAL A 163 -9.25 -6.46 3.68
N HIS A 164 -8.71 -5.71 4.62
CA HIS A 164 -9.52 -5.03 5.61
C HIS A 164 -10.37 -3.94 4.96
N PHE A 165 -11.61 -3.86 5.40
CA PHE A 165 -12.40 -2.65 5.36
C PHE A 165 -13.05 -2.53 6.74
N ILE A 166 -12.63 -1.51 7.49
CA ILE A 166 -13.10 -1.25 8.84
C ILE A 166 -13.57 0.19 8.89
N PHE A 167 -14.79 0.38 9.41
CA PHE A 167 -15.36 1.70 9.67
C PHE A 167 -15.54 1.87 11.17
N ARG A 168 -15.04 2.99 11.71
CA ARG A 168 -15.24 3.35 13.12
C ARG A 168 -16.51 4.19 13.23
N HIS A 169 -17.51 3.67 13.93
CA HIS A 169 -18.83 4.29 14.06
C HIS A 169 -19.12 4.57 15.53
N GLN A 170 -19.63 5.76 15.83
CA GLN A 170 -20.18 6.05 17.16
C GLN A 170 -21.64 5.61 17.20
N ASN A 171 -21.95 4.65 18.05
CA ASN A 171 -23.33 4.20 18.24
C ASN A 171 -24.21 5.39 18.70
N PRO A 172 -25.30 5.70 17.97
CA PRO A 172 -26.10 6.89 18.26
C PRO A 172 -26.81 6.83 19.61
N ILE A 173 -27.04 5.63 20.15
CA ILE A 173 -27.73 5.37 21.42
C ILE A 173 -26.72 5.32 22.57
N THR A 174 -25.72 4.43 22.51
CA THR A 174 -24.78 4.22 23.63
C THR A 174 -23.67 5.26 23.68
N LYS A 175 -23.45 6.01 22.58
CA LYS A 175 -22.33 6.94 22.39
C LYS A 175 -20.93 6.30 22.41
N GLU A 176 -20.88 4.98 22.43
CA GLU A 176 -19.63 4.23 22.36
C GLU A 176 -19.14 4.14 20.91
N TRP A 177 -17.82 4.21 20.75
CA TRP A 177 -17.18 3.99 19.46
C TRP A 177 -16.94 2.51 19.26
N GLU A 178 -17.39 1.99 18.12
CA GLU A 178 -17.20 0.61 17.72
C GLU A 178 -16.58 0.49 16.33
N GLU A 179 -15.77 -0.55 16.14
CA GLU A 179 -15.25 -0.90 14.83
C GLU A 179 -16.19 -1.87 14.13
N LYS A 180 -16.61 -1.53 12.92
CA LYS A 180 -17.38 -2.41 12.04
C LYS A 180 -16.46 -2.98 10.98
N HIS A 181 -16.23 -4.28 11.05
CA HIS A 181 -15.38 -5.02 10.12
C HIS A 181 -16.22 -5.61 8.98
N LEU A 182 -15.68 -5.58 7.76
CA LEU A 182 -16.27 -6.31 6.63
C LEU A 182 -16.27 -7.82 6.92
N LYS A 183 -17.47 -8.42 6.99
CA LYS A 183 -17.65 -9.83 7.38
C LYS A 183 -17.00 -10.81 6.41
N SER A 184 -17.17 -10.59 5.12
CA SER A 184 -16.67 -11.44 4.04
C SER A 184 -15.54 -10.75 3.30
N ALA A 185 -14.48 -10.41 4.04
CA ALA A 185 -13.31 -9.75 3.48
C ALA A 185 -12.62 -10.66 2.45
N PRO A 186 -12.31 -10.17 1.23
CA PRO A 186 -11.60 -10.95 0.24
C PRO A 186 -10.14 -11.17 0.66
N ALA A 187 -9.53 -12.25 0.17
CA ALA A 187 -8.10 -12.46 0.33
C ALA A 187 -7.33 -11.46 -0.56
N PRO A 188 -6.21 -10.88 -0.08
CA PRO A 188 -5.36 -10.06 -0.92
C PRO A 188 -4.61 -10.93 -1.92
N HIS A 189 -4.18 -10.35 -3.04
CA HIS A 189 -3.24 -11.01 -3.93
C HIS A 189 -1.89 -11.17 -3.23
N VAL A 190 -1.36 -12.39 -3.22
CA VAL A 190 -0.04 -12.69 -2.67
C VAL A 190 0.93 -12.91 -3.83
N GLY A 191 1.86 -11.98 -4.02
CA GLY A 191 2.85 -12.04 -5.08
C GLY A 191 3.67 -10.76 -5.20
N GLU A 192 4.50 -10.71 -6.24
CA GLU A 192 5.41 -9.60 -6.51
C GLU A 192 4.84 -8.56 -7.48
N ASP A 193 3.60 -8.74 -7.91
CA ASP A 193 2.94 -7.80 -8.81
C ASP A 193 2.39 -6.59 -8.04
N THR A 194 2.32 -5.46 -8.72
CA THR A 194 1.63 -4.28 -8.19
C THR A 194 0.13 -4.52 -8.26
N ASN A 195 -0.57 -4.33 -7.14
CA ASN A 195 -2.01 -4.55 -7.04
C ASN A 195 -2.72 -3.24 -6.71
N LEU A 196 -3.80 -2.96 -7.44
CA LEU A 196 -4.66 -1.79 -7.23
C LEU A 196 -5.79 -2.14 -6.26
N TYR A 197 -5.90 -1.38 -5.18
CA TYR A 197 -6.96 -1.52 -4.18
C TYR A 197 -7.88 -0.31 -4.24
N THR A 198 -9.17 -0.54 -4.44
CA THR A 198 -10.19 0.52 -4.54
C THR A 198 -11.32 0.26 -3.56
N LEU A 199 -11.59 1.23 -2.69
CA LEU A 199 -12.78 1.29 -1.83
C LEU A 199 -13.73 2.35 -2.38
N ILE A 200 -14.99 1.97 -2.56
CA ILE A 200 -16.07 2.88 -2.95
C ILE A 200 -17.19 2.74 -1.92
N VAL A 201 -17.51 3.84 -1.25
CA VAL A 201 -18.66 3.95 -0.34
C VAL A 201 -19.66 4.92 -0.97
N LYS A 202 -20.93 4.53 -1.03
CA LYS A 202 -22.01 5.29 -1.69
C LYS A 202 -22.98 5.85 -0.67
#